data_AF-A0A2S7XE87-F1
#
_entry.id   AF-A0A2S7XE87-F1
#
_cell.length_a   1.000
_cell.length_b   1.000
_cell.length_c   1.000
_cell.angle_alpha   90.00
_cell.angle_beta   90.00
_cell.angle_gamma   90.00
#
_symmetry.space_group_name_H-M   'P 1'
#
loop_
_entity.id
_entity.type
_entity.pdbx_description
1 polymer ?
#
loop_
_entity_poly.entity_id
_entity_poly.type
_entity_poly.pdbx_seq_one_letter_code
_entity_poly.pdbx_strand_id
1 'polypeptide(L)'
;MLFLSFPLLIIKIHNEEDYVMNRIRAIIKQAIESNRKEWVALITYGYGVRYDSTWRYFGYQSKYTYTMDLQQNLQQLPTISNTH
;
A
#
# COMPACT_ATOMS: atom_id res chain seq x y z
N MET A 1 -39.89 15.58 -30.00
CA MET A 1 -39.86 14.52 -28.96
C MET A 1 -38.42 14.44 -28.45
N LEU A 2 -38.07 15.16 -27.36
CA LEU A 2 -36.68 15.40 -26.93
C LEU A 2 -36.52 15.21 -25.40
N PHE A 3 -36.87 14.02 -24.89
CA PHE A 3 -36.86 13.74 -23.44
C PHE A 3 -36.18 12.41 -23.04
N LEU A 4 -35.39 11.80 -23.94
CA LEU A 4 -34.69 10.53 -23.66
C LEU A 4 -33.15 10.65 -23.58
N SER A 5 -32.57 11.81 -23.90
CA SER A 5 -31.11 12.03 -23.90
C SER A 5 -30.54 12.43 -22.53
N PHE A 6 -31.32 13.14 -21.69
CA PHE A 6 -30.91 13.55 -20.35
C PHE A 6 -30.56 12.39 -19.37
N PRO A 7 -31.38 11.32 -19.23
CA PRO A 7 -31.06 10.26 -18.26
C PRO A 7 -29.79 9.48 -18.63
N LEU A 8 -29.52 9.23 -19.91
CA LEU A 8 -28.27 8.57 -20.33
C LEU A 8 -27.02 9.40 -20.02
N LEU A 9 -27.10 10.73 -20.15
CA LEU A 9 -25.98 11.62 -19.84
C LEU A 9 -25.64 11.56 -18.34
N ILE A 10 -26.66 11.62 -17.47
CA ILE A 10 -26.49 11.57 -16.01
C ILE A 10 -25.91 10.22 -15.58
N ILE A 11 -26.42 9.10 -16.12
CA ILE A 11 -25.87 7.75 -15.84
C ILE A 11 -24.40 7.66 -16.27
N LYS A 12 -24.05 8.22 -17.44
CA LYS A 12 -22.66 8.20 -17.93
C LYS A 12 -21.73 9.00 -17.02
N ILE A 13 -22.13 10.20 -16.60
CA ILE A 13 -21.35 11.05 -15.68
C ILE A 13 -21.14 10.34 -14.34
N HIS A 14 -22.20 9.78 -13.75
CA HIS A 14 -22.10 9.09 -12.47
C HIS A 14 -21.16 7.87 -12.52
N ASN A 15 -21.25 7.06 -13.58
CA ASN A 15 -20.33 5.93 -13.80
C ASN A 15 -18.86 6.39 -13.98
N GLU A 16 -18.62 7.56 -14.56
CA GLU A 16 -17.29 8.14 -14.75
C GLU A 16 -16.72 8.67 -13.42
N GLU A 17 -17.53 9.34 -12.61
CA GLU A 17 -17.19 9.76 -11.24
C GLU A 17 -16.84 8.56 -10.35
N ASP A 18 -17.66 7.50 -10.36
CA ASP A 18 -17.39 6.26 -9.63
C ASP A 18 -16.11 5.58 -10.11
N TYR A 19 -15.85 5.54 -11.41
CA TYR A 19 -14.61 5.00 -11.96
C TYR A 19 -13.38 5.78 -11.47
N VAL A 20 -13.43 7.11 -11.53
CA VAL A 20 -12.34 7.99 -11.05
C VAL A 20 -12.14 7.82 -9.54
N MET A 21 -13.21 7.79 -8.75
CA MET A 21 -13.14 7.63 -7.29
C MET A 21 -12.56 6.27 -6.89
N ASN A 22 -12.97 5.19 -7.55
CA ASN A 22 -12.40 3.86 -7.33
C ASN A 22 -10.92 3.78 -7.73
N ARG A 23 -10.51 4.47 -8.81
CA ARG A 23 -9.10 4.55 -9.23
C ARG A 23 -8.25 5.32 -8.21
N ILE A 24 -8.72 6.47 -7.71
CA ILE A 24 -8.05 7.23 -6.65
C ILE A 24 -7.90 6.38 -5.37
N ARG A 25 -8.97 5.69 -4.97
CA ARG A 25 -8.96 4.78 -3.81
C ARG A 25 -7.94 3.64 -3.98
N ALA A 26 -7.79 3.09 -5.17
CA ALA A 26 -6.77 2.07 -5.46
C ALA A 26 -5.34 2.61 -5.34
N ILE A 27 -5.06 3.79 -5.92
CA ILE A 27 -3.75 4.45 -5.84
C ILE A 27 -3.38 4.76 -4.39
N ILE A 28 -4.31 5.30 -3.60
CA ILE A 28 -4.08 5.60 -2.17
C ILE A 28 -3.78 4.32 -1.38
N LYS A 29 -4.53 3.23 -1.61
CA LYS A 29 -4.25 1.94 -0.97
C LYS A 29 -2.85 1.41 -1.33
N GLN A 30 -2.47 1.48 -2.60
CA GLN A 30 -1.15 1.06 -3.06
C GLN A 30 -0.02 1.89 -2.43
N ALA A 31 -0.19 3.22 -2.33
CA ALA A 31 0.79 4.10 -1.70
C ALA A 31 0.95 3.81 -0.19
N ILE A 32 -0.16 3.61 0.53
CA ILE A 32 -0.15 3.23 1.95
C ILE A 32 0.53 1.87 2.14
N GLU A 33 0.20 0.88 1.30
CA GLU A 33 0.79 -0.45 1.37
C GLU A 33 2.30 -0.41 1.09
N SER A 34 2.74 0.30 0.04
CA SER A 34 4.16 0.45 -0.31
C SER A 34 4.95 1.10 0.82
N ASN A 35 4.49 2.27 1.31
CA ASN A 35 5.14 2.98 2.40
C ASN A 35 5.22 2.11 3.67
N ARG A 36 4.15 1.39 4.04
CA ARG A 36 4.15 0.48 5.19
C ARG A 36 5.22 -0.61 5.06
N LYS A 37 5.39 -1.20 3.87
CA LYS A 37 6.41 -2.24 3.64
C LYS A 37 7.84 -1.69 3.73
N GLU A 38 8.07 -0.51 3.16
CA GLU A 38 9.36 0.19 3.21
C GLU A 38 9.76 0.51 4.67
N TRP A 39 8.88 1.14 5.45
CA TRP A 39 9.14 1.42 6.87
C TRP A 39 9.36 0.16 7.71
N VAL A 40 8.58 -0.91 7.47
CA VAL A 40 8.76 -2.19 8.17
C VAL A 40 10.13 -2.80 7.85
N ALA A 41 10.57 -2.75 6.60
CA ALA A 41 11.90 -3.22 6.21
C ALA A 41 13.01 -2.36 6.84
N LEU A 42 12.85 -1.03 6.85
CA LEU A 42 13.82 -0.10 7.44
C LEU A 42 13.95 -0.27 8.95
N ILE A 43 12.84 -0.39 9.68
CA ILE A 43 12.85 -0.60 11.14
C ILE A 43 13.43 -1.98 11.49
N THR A 44 13.07 -3.03 10.73
CA THR A 44 13.55 -4.39 10.99
C THR A 44 15.03 -4.56 10.65
N TYR A 45 15.46 -4.13 9.46
CA TYR A 45 16.80 -4.43 8.95
C TYR A 45 17.79 -3.27 9.07
N GLY A 46 17.33 -2.02 8.90
CA GLY A 46 18.17 -0.83 9.08
C GLY A 46 18.40 -0.48 10.55
N TYR A 47 17.32 -0.42 11.35
CA TYR A 47 17.38 -0.12 12.78
C TYR A 47 17.46 -1.37 13.68
N GLY A 48 17.51 -2.58 13.10
CA GLY A 48 17.82 -3.82 13.82
C GLY A 48 16.72 -4.40 14.72
N VAL A 49 15.45 -3.97 14.59
CA VAL A 49 14.32 -4.42 15.43
C VAL A 49 13.80 -5.82 15.02
N ARG A 50 14.63 -6.85 15.18
CA ARG A 50 14.47 -8.17 14.54
C ARG A 50 13.80 -9.26 15.40
N TYR A 51 13.09 -8.88 16.47
CA TYR A 51 12.49 -9.84 17.43
C TYR A 51 11.42 -10.74 16.81
N ASP A 52 11.28 -11.96 17.34
CA ASP A 52 10.31 -12.96 16.87
C ASP A 52 8.84 -12.54 17.01
N SER A 53 8.56 -11.54 17.86
CA SER A 53 7.25 -10.94 18.09
C SER A 53 7.02 -9.62 17.34
N THR A 54 8.04 -9.02 16.69
CA THR A 54 7.97 -7.69 16.05
C THR A 54 6.76 -7.56 15.11
N TRP A 55 6.45 -8.59 14.33
CA TRP A 55 5.31 -8.61 13.39
C TRP A 55 3.96 -8.30 14.03
N ARG A 56 3.74 -8.67 15.31
CA ARG A 56 2.51 -8.37 16.04
C ARG A 56 2.37 -6.88 16.34
N TYR A 57 3.46 -6.23 16.73
CA TYR A 57 3.49 -4.79 17.02
C TYR A 57 3.28 -3.94 15.76
N PHE A 58 3.67 -4.44 14.59
CA PHE A 58 3.36 -3.83 13.30
C PHE A 58 1.95 -4.20 12.76
N GLY A 59 1.11 -4.88 13.55
CA GLY A 59 -0.27 -5.19 13.19
C GLY A 59 -0.44 -6.27 12.12
N TYR A 60 0.57 -7.11 11.85
CA TYR A 60 0.42 -8.22 10.90
C TYR A 60 -0.41 -9.35 11.48
N GLN A 61 -1.33 -9.89 10.68
CA GLN A 61 -2.15 -11.04 11.03
C GLN A 61 -1.33 -12.32 11.24
N SER A 62 -0.16 -12.44 10.58
CA SER A 62 0.74 -13.58 10.74
C SER A 62 2.20 -13.22 10.52
N LYS A 63 3.11 -14.01 11.10
CA LYS A 63 4.55 -13.94 10.82
C LYS A 63 4.86 -14.18 9.34
N TYR A 64 4.08 -15.01 8.63
CA TYR A 64 4.27 -15.28 7.21
C TYR A 64 4.08 -14.03 6.34
N THR A 65 2.97 -13.31 6.52
CA THR A 65 2.70 -12.06 5.79
C THR A 65 3.76 -10.99 6.01
N TYR A 66 4.29 -10.92 7.25
CA TYR A 66 5.42 -10.04 7.58
C TYR A 66 6.72 -10.45 6.86
N THR A 67 7.07 -11.73 6.87
CA THR A 67 8.28 -12.22 6.17
C THR A 67 8.21 -11.99 4.67
N MET A 68 7.04 -12.18 4.04
CA MET A 68 6.84 -11.90 2.61
C MET A 68 7.08 -10.43 2.27
N ASP A 69 6.49 -9.51 3.05
CA ASP A 69 6.66 -8.06 2.87
C ASP A 69 8.13 -7.63 3.07
N LEU A 70 8.82 -8.19 4.07
CA LEU A 70 10.26 -7.97 4.28
C LEU A 70 11.10 -8.47 3.10
N GLN A 71 10.84 -9.66 2.59
CA GLN A 71 11.59 -10.25 1.47
C GLN A 71 11.47 -9.40 0.19
N GLN A 72 10.30 -8.83 -0.08
CA GLN A 72 10.08 -7.94 -1.23
C GLN A 72 10.91 -6.64 -1.16
N ASN A 73 11.27 -6.17 0.04
CA ASN A 73 11.89 -4.86 0.25
C ASN A 73 13.38 -4.93 0.61
N LEU A 74 13.93 -6.13 0.83
CA LEU A 74 15.37 -6.34 1.09
C LEU A 74 16.28 -5.74 0.01
N GLN A 75 15.83 -5.68 -1.26
CA GLN A 75 16.60 -5.12 -2.38
C GLN A 75 16.53 -3.59 -2.49
N GLN A 76 15.60 -2.94 -1.76
CA GLN A 76 15.33 -1.50 -1.86
C GLN A 76 15.86 -0.71 -0.66
N LEU A 77 16.39 -1.40 0.37
CA LEU A 77 16.94 -0.73 1.54
C LEU A 77 18.24 0.00 1.22
N PRO A 78 18.43 1.24 1.73
CA PRO A 78 19.72 1.90 1.64
C PRO A 78 20.77 1.04 2.35
N THR A 79 21.88 0.77 1.68
CA THR A 79 23.01 0.05 2.27
C THR A 79 23.60 0.90 3.38
N ILE A 80 23.23 0.61 4.64
CA ILE A 80 23.83 1.25 5.80
C ILE A 80 25.25 0.71 5.93
N SER A 81 26.22 1.38 5.28
CA SER A 81 27.63 1.16 5.55
C SER A 81 27.92 1.66 6.95
N ASN A 82 27.98 0.75 7.91
CA ASN A 82 28.46 1.04 9.26
C ASN A 82 29.95 1.41 9.19
N THR A 83 30.24 2.67 8.89
CA THR A 83 31.55 3.28 9.18
C THR A 83 31.61 3.49 10.68
N HIS A 84 32.60 2.85 11.29
CA HIS A 84 32.72 2.58 12.72
C HIS A 84 33.56 3.63 13.46
#